data_AF-A0A553ZCL7-F1
#
_entry.id   AF-A0A553ZCL7-F1
#
_cell.length_a   1.000
_cell.length_b   1.000
_cell.length_c   1.000
_cell.angle_alpha   90.00
_cell.angle_beta   90.00
_cell.angle_gamma   90.00
#
_symmetry.space_group_name_H-M   'P 1'
#
loop_
_entity.id
_entity.type
_entity.pdbx_description
1 polymer ?
#
loop_
_entity_poly.entity_id
_entity_poly.type
_entity_poly.pdbx_seq_one_letter_code
_entity_poly.pdbx_strand_id
1 'polypeptide(L)' 'MIHGEHLADDLKRDHGFMRCELIQDGKAVVMRKPGSDRWTVVPLRWLTSDAVDVIKTQAGIALV' A
#
# COMPACT_ATOMS: atom_id res chain seq x y z
N MET A 1 -1.95 2.39 -14.77
CA MET A 1 -1.49 1.15 -14.11
C MET A 1 -0.14 1.42 -13.48
N ILE A 2 0.11 0.89 -12.29
CA ILE A 2 1.41 0.97 -11.61
C ILE A 2 1.79 -0.40 -11.06
N HIS A 3 3.07 -0.62 -10.82
CA HIS A 3 3.52 -1.81 -10.09
C HIS A 3 3.35 -1.58 -8.58
N GLY A 4 2.96 -2.61 -7.83
CA GLY A 4 2.69 -2.51 -6.39
C GLY A 4 3.86 -1.97 -5.56
N GLU A 5 5.09 -2.24 -5.99
CA GLU A 5 6.33 -1.76 -5.38
C GLU A 5 6.40 -0.23 -5.42
N HIS A 6 5.99 0.38 -6.54
CA HIS A 6 5.89 1.83 -6.65
C HIS A 6 4.81 2.39 -5.72
N LEU A 7 3.65 1.72 -5.63
CA LEU A 7 2.62 2.12 -4.65
C LEU A 7 3.15 2.03 -3.22
N ALA A 8 3.85 0.96 -2.87
CA ALA A 8 4.42 0.79 -1.53
C ALA A 8 5.48 1.86 -1.22
N ASP A 9 6.27 2.26 -2.22
CA ASP A 9 7.23 3.35 -2.09
C ASP A 9 6.57 4.71 -1.95
N ASP A 10 5.51 4.99 -2.72
CA ASP A 10 4.72 6.21 -2.58
C ASP A 10 4.03 6.29 -1.21
N LEU A 11 3.44 5.19 -0.73
CA LEU A 11 2.87 5.10 0.62
C LEU A 11 3.92 5.40 1.71
N LYS A 12 5.14 4.90 1.54
CA LYS A 12 6.23 5.17 2.47
C LYS A 12 6.70 6.63 2.40
N ARG A 13 7.01 7.12 1.20
CA ARG A 13 7.62 8.44 0.96
C ARG A 13 6.63 9.58 1.22
N ASP A 14 5.40 9.44 0.73
CA ASP A 14 4.46 10.55 0.63
C ASP A 14 3.38 10.49 1.74
N HIS A 15 3.18 9.32 2.36
CA HIS A 15 2.13 9.12 3.38
C HIS A 15 2.64 8.60 4.73
N GLY A 16 3.95 8.38 4.87
CA GLY A 16 4.60 7.99 6.14
C GLY A 16 4.34 6.55 6.57
N PHE A 17 3.98 5.66 5.65
CA PHE A 17 3.82 4.24 5.96
C PHE A 17 5.19 3.56 6.12
N MET A 18 5.21 2.47 6.89
CA MET A 18 6.37 1.60 7.05
C MET A 18 6.05 0.22 6.49
N ARG A 19 7.03 -0.43 5.85
CA ARG A 19 6.93 -1.84 5.45
C ARG A 19 7.14 -2.69 6.70
N CYS A 20 6.22 -3.61 6.96
CA CYS A 20 6.25 -4.46 8.15
C CYS A 20 6.67 -5.89 7.80
N GLU A 21 6.03 -6.49 6.81
CA GLU A 21 6.26 -7.90 6.46
C GLU A 21 5.97 -8.15 4.98
N LEU A 22 6.66 -9.14 4.39
CA LEU A 22 6.29 -9.72 3.10
C LEU A 22 5.45 -10.97 3.32
N ILE A 23 4.32 -11.06 2.63
CA ILE A 23 3.37 -12.18 2.74
C ILE A 23 3.15 -12.83 1.38
N GLN A 24 2.48 -13.99 1.37
CA GLN A 24 2.18 -14.76 0.16
C GLN A 24 3.42 -15.05 -0.69
N ASP A 25 4.46 -15.60 -0.08
CA ASP A 25 5.74 -15.91 -0.73
C ASP A 25 6.38 -14.69 -1.43
N GLY A 26 6.24 -13.52 -0.82
CA GLY A 26 6.77 -12.26 -1.35
C GLY A 26 5.93 -11.60 -2.44
N LYS A 27 4.68 -12.03 -2.64
CA LYS A 27 3.77 -11.43 -3.63
C LYS A 27 2.95 -10.25 -3.11
N ALA A 28 3.02 -9.97 -1.82
CA ALA A 28 2.42 -8.78 -1.23
C ALA A 28 3.23 -8.27 -0.05
N VAL A 29 3.14 -6.98 0.23
CA VAL A 29 3.75 -6.34 1.40
C VAL A 29 2.67 -5.80 2.31
N VAL A 30 2.82 -6.05 3.61
CA VAL A 30 2.03 -5.44 4.66
C VAL A 30 2.69 -4.13 5.07
N MET A 31 1.92 -3.05 5.08
CA MET A 31 2.34 -1.71 5.46
C MET A 31 1.48 -1.17 6.59
N ARG A 32 2.10 -0.34 7.45
CA ARG A 32 1.43 0.33 8.57
C ARG A 32 1.87 1.78 8.70
N LYS A 33 0.91 2.67 8.95
CA LYS A 33 1.19 4.06 9.30
C LYS A 33 1.33 4.19 10.83
N PRO A 34 2.40 4.81 11.36
CA PRO A 34 2.50 5.10 12.79
C PRO A 34 1.28 5.86 13.30
N GLY A 35 0.75 5.46 14.46
CA GLY A 35 -0.47 6.03 15.04
C GLY A 35 -1.77 5.60 14.35
N SER A 36 -1.71 4.70 13.36
CA SER A 36 -2.89 4.04 12.79
C SER A 36 -3.02 2.60 13.27
N ASP A 37 -4.26 2.20 13.52
CA ASP A 37 -4.63 0.81 13.80
C ASP A 37 -4.94 0.01 12.52
N ARG A 38 -4.77 0.64 11.35
CA ARG A 38 -5.02 0.00 10.05
C ARG A 38 -3.75 -0.66 9.51
N TRP A 39 -3.94 -1.87 9.01
CA TRP A 39 -2.97 -2.59 8.22
C TRP A 39 -3.35 -2.49 6.74
N THR A 40 -2.39 -2.16 5.89
CA THR A 40 -2.60 -2.04 4.44
C THR A 40 -1.80 -3.11 3.74
N VAL A 41 -2.45 -3.90 2.88
CA VAL A 41 -1.79 -4.92 2.07
C VAL A 41 -1.65 -4.38 0.65
N VAL A 42 -0.42 -4.37 0.13
CA VAL A 42 -0.12 -3.96 -1.23
C VAL A 42 0.35 -5.18 -2.03
N PRO A 43 -0.43 -5.65 -3.03
CA PRO A 43 0.01 -6.72 -3.92
C PRO A 43 1.17 -6.24 -4.81
N LEU A 44 2.27 -6.99 -4.83
CA LEU A 44 3.49 -6.70 -5.61
C LEU A 44 3.34 -7.24 -7.04
N ARG A 45 2.42 -6.61 -7.78
CA ARG A 45 2.09 -6.92 -9.18
C ARG A 45 1.59 -5.66 -9.87
N TRP A 46 1.26 -5.77 -11.16
CA TRP A 46 0.53 -4.71 -11.86
C TRP A 46 -0.87 -4.49 -11.26
N LEU A 47 -1.15 -3.23 -10.94
CA LEU A 47 -2.42 -2.76 -10.38
C LEU A 47 -3.10 -1.79 -11.35
N THR A 48 -4.42 -1.95 -11.48
CA THR A 48 -5.29 -0.98 -12.14
C THR A 48 -5.42 0.26 -11.27
N SER A 49 -5.83 1.39 -11.87
CA SER A 49 -6.07 2.62 -11.10
C SER A 49 -7.11 2.41 -10.00
N ASP A 50 -8.22 1.72 -10.31
CA ASP A 50 -9.25 1.37 -9.33
C ASP A 50 -8.71 0.56 -8.15
N ALA A 51 -7.82 -0.41 -8.41
CA ALA A 51 -7.22 -1.20 -7.35
C ALA A 51 -6.33 -0.33 -6.44
N VAL A 52 -5.60 0.64 -7.01
CA VAL A 52 -4.81 1.61 -6.24
C VAL A 52 -5.71 2.48 -5.37
N ASP A 53 -6.82 2.98 -5.93
CA ASP A 53 -7.76 3.85 -5.21
C ASP A 53 -8.45 3.11 -4.06
N VAL A 54 -8.83 1.83 -4.28
CA VAL A 54 -9.35 0.96 -3.21
C VAL A 54 -8.31 0.78 -2.09
N ILE A 55 -7.05 0.49 -2.43
CA ILE A 55 -5.97 0.32 -1.45
C ILE A 55 -5.76 1.62 -0.65
N LYS A 56 -5.68 2.77 -1.32
CA LYS A 56 -5.53 4.09 -0.68
C LYS A 56 -6.71 4.41 0.25
N THR A 57 -7.92 4.14 -0.20
CA THR A 57 -9.15 4.34 0.60
C THR A 57 -9.14 3.47 1.85
N GLN A 58 -8.81 2.18 1.73
CA GLN A 58 -8.70 1.27 2.88
C GLN A 58 -7.59 1.71 3.84
N ALA A 59 -6.47 2.20 3.30
CA ALA A 59 -5.38 2.79 4.06
C ALA A 59 -5.74 4.13 4.75
N GLY A 60 -6.92 4.68 4.48
CA GLY A 60 -7.39 5.94 5.06
C GLY A 60 -6.73 7.18 4.44
N ILE A 61 -6.27 7.06 3.20
CA ILE A 61 -5.73 8.18 2.41
C ILE A 61 -6.90 8.78 1.62
N ALA A 62 -7.11 10.09 1.81
CA ALA A 62 -8.09 10.83 1.02
C ALA A 62 -7.63 10.89 -0.45
N LEU A 63 -8.53 10.55 -1.36
CA LEU A 63 -8.34 10.75 -2.79
C LEU A 63 -8.68 12.21 -3.10
N VAL A 64 -7.73 12.94 -3.69
CA VAL A 64 -7.89 14.33 -4.15
C VAL A 64 -8.09 14.38 -5.65
#